data_AF-A0A7S2XMN7-F1
#
_entry.id   AF-A0A7S2XMN7-F1
#
_cell.length_a   1.000
_cell.length_b   1.000
_cell.length_c   1.000
_cell.angle_alpha   90.00
_cell.angle_beta   90.00
_cell.angle_gamma   90.00
#
_symmetry.space_group_name_H-M   'P 1'
#
loop_
_entity.id
_entity.type
_entity.pdbx_description
1 polymer ?
#
loop_
_entity_poly.entity_id
_entity_poly.type
_entity_poly.pdbx_seq_one_letter_code
_entity_poly.pdbx_strand_id
1 'polypeptide(L)'
;KLALQSRSDLVAALANVDESMEEYFLLEEEPSNAELRGALRRATLARLALPVMAGAALRGKGVEPLLDAMADLLPSPLDRIPPALIKQDTQDPWTSPEHDNEDETGSAPVPLSKKITLGHPLHSSLLALAFKVVHMKGRGGSGDGRVVFARVYSGQIKDRDTLTVVSPRIAGEIRADQKARTERVGGMLELAGGRFDNLENGKCQSGDVCAIIGLKTVVTGDTLLLASDDYGSSGTDGKKKKGKKGRNRNDTTGSVCLAGVSSPKPVLTVRVEAESSQEQSRLSEALALLSVEDPSLHVKETETATTLSGLGELHIEVTLDRLRREYGLAVLTGAPAVAYRETITDVIETNGGTMYEYDRTIGDTRLQASVHLVLEPLDCPEDESIGACMLLADPIVTLGPKAREYLGFVNEEISEEDMMFRSAVVKALISGCLGSLKRGSLGSYALANVRCHVVDVDAEGGLSALTALPGAMRAAAASAISAMLADNNKNCTILEPTMSVEVTVPVDMVGTVL
;
A
#
# COMPACT_ATOMS: atom_id res chain seq x y z
N LYS A 1 23.59 -7.35 -50.28
CA LYS A 1 22.96 -6.07 -50.71
C LYS A 1 21.97 -5.59 -49.66
N LEU A 2 20.86 -6.31 -49.40
CA LEU A 2 19.93 -5.98 -48.32
C LEU A 2 20.60 -5.81 -46.95
N ALA A 3 21.48 -6.74 -46.55
CA ALA A 3 22.19 -6.63 -45.26
C ALA A 3 23.11 -5.39 -45.15
N LEU A 4 23.66 -4.91 -46.27
CA LEU A 4 24.49 -3.70 -46.27
C LEU A 4 23.61 -2.44 -46.17
N GLN A 5 22.45 -2.45 -46.83
CA GLN A 5 21.44 -1.39 -46.72
C GLN A 5 20.88 -1.31 -45.30
N SER A 6 20.49 -2.44 -44.71
CA SER A 6 20.01 -2.45 -43.31
C SER A 6 21.09 -2.01 -42.32
N ARG A 7 22.37 -2.25 -42.62
CA ARG A 7 23.48 -1.75 -41.79
C ARG A 7 23.62 -0.22 -41.92
N SER A 8 23.56 0.34 -43.13
CA SER A 8 23.59 1.80 -43.30
C SER A 8 22.38 2.46 -42.63
N ASP A 9 21.19 1.85 -42.74
CA ASP A 9 19.97 2.35 -42.12
C ASP A 9 20.07 2.33 -40.58
N LEU A 10 20.70 1.30 -40.01
CA LEU A 10 20.97 1.20 -38.57
C LEU A 10 21.90 2.33 -38.09
N VAL A 11 22.98 2.60 -38.81
CA VAL A 11 23.92 3.67 -38.47
C VAL A 11 23.22 5.04 -38.55
N ALA A 12 22.45 5.27 -39.61
CA ALA A 12 21.67 6.50 -39.77
C ALA A 12 20.64 6.68 -38.66
N ALA A 13 19.97 5.60 -38.22
CA ALA A 13 19.03 5.65 -37.11
C ALA A 13 19.72 5.94 -35.77
N LEU A 14 20.90 5.36 -35.54
CA LEU A 14 21.69 5.58 -34.32
C LEU A 14 22.29 6.99 -34.25
N ALA A 15 22.67 7.57 -35.38
CA ALA A 15 23.20 8.93 -35.46
C ALA A 15 22.20 9.98 -34.94
N ASN A 16 20.90 9.73 -35.03
CA ASN A 16 19.88 10.64 -34.48
C ASN A 16 19.77 10.59 -32.95
N VAL A 17 20.38 9.59 -32.30
CA VAL A 17 20.18 9.28 -30.88
C VAL A 17 21.47 9.39 -30.07
N ASP A 18 22.61 9.06 -30.68
CA ASP A 18 23.91 9.02 -30.01
C ASP A 18 24.92 9.96 -30.70
N GLU A 19 25.40 10.96 -29.95
CA GLU A 19 26.31 12.00 -30.44
C GLU A 19 27.60 11.43 -31.05
N SER A 20 28.14 10.33 -30.49
CA SER A 20 29.35 9.74 -31.04
C SER A 20 29.12 9.07 -32.39
N MET A 21 27.91 8.55 -32.65
CA MET A 21 27.56 7.99 -33.96
C MET A 21 27.21 9.08 -34.97
N GLU A 22 26.73 10.23 -34.51
CA GLU A 22 26.48 11.41 -35.36
C GLU A 22 27.78 11.89 -36.03
N GLU A 23 28.87 12.00 -35.27
CA GLU A 23 30.19 12.40 -35.80
C GLU A 23 30.68 11.45 -36.90
N TYR A 24 30.64 10.14 -36.65
CA TYR A 24 31.02 9.13 -37.66
C TYR A 24 30.16 9.22 -38.92
N PHE A 25 28.86 9.46 -38.77
CA PHE A 25 27.95 9.60 -39.91
C PHE A 25 28.23 10.87 -40.73
N LEU A 26 28.48 12.01 -40.06
CA LEU A 26 28.81 13.29 -40.71
C LEU A 26 30.16 13.25 -41.45
N LEU A 27 31.12 12.51 -40.92
CA LEU A 27 32.44 12.31 -41.52
C LEU A 27 32.46 11.24 -42.63
N GLU A 28 31.33 10.58 -42.89
CA GLU A 28 31.21 9.43 -43.81
C GLU A 28 32.18 8.29 -43.47
N GLU A 29 32.55 8.14 -42.18
CA GLU A 29 33.44 7.09 -41.69
C GLU A 29 32.64 5.87 -41.19
N GLU A 30 33.10 4.66 -41.50
CA GLU A 30 32.44 3.43 -41.03
C GLU A 30 32.84 3.13 -39.57
N PRO A 31 31.88 3.16 -38.61
CA PRO A 31 32.19 2.82 -37.22
C PRO A 31 32.51 1.34 -37.07
N SER A 32 33.38 1.03 -36.10
CA SER A 32 33.71 -0.35 -35.78
C SER A 32 32.51 -1.07 -35.14
N ASN A 33 32.49 -2.41 -35.24
CA ASN A 33 31.42 -3.21 -34.62
C ASN A 33 31.36 -3.03 -33.09
N ALA A 34 32.48 -2.73 -32.44
CA ALA A 34 32.54 -2.50 -31.00
C ALA A 34 31.89 -1.17 -30.62
N GLU A 35 32.17 -0.11 -31.39
CA GLU A 35 31.57 1.21 -31.19
C GLU A 35 30.07 1.17 -31.45
N LEU A 36 29.63 0.46 -32.49
CA LEU A 36 28.21 0.26 -32.78
C LEU A 36 27.48 -0.44 -31.63
N ARG A 37 28.06 -1.49 -31.05
CA ARG A 37 27.49 -2.16 -29.87
C ARG A 37 27.45 -1.24 -28.65
N GLY A 38 28.49 -0.44 -28.45
CA GLY A 38 28.55 0.56 -27.38
C GLY A 38 27.45 1.62 -27.51
N ALA A 39 27.27 2.16 -28.71
CA ALA A 39 26.21 3.11 -29.02
C ALA A 39 24.82 2.51 -28.85
N LEU A 40 24.60 1.29 -29.36
CA LEU A 40 23.34 0.56 -29.15
C LEU A 40 23.04 0.36 -27.67
N ARG A 41 24.04 -0.02 -26.87
CA ARG A 41 23.88 -0.17 -25.41
C ARG A 41 23.50 1.17 -24.78
N ARG A 42 24.19 2.27 -25.06
CA ARG A 42 23.87 3.60 -24.51
C ARG A 42 22.46 4.06 -24.89
N ALA A 43 22.09 3.94 -26.16
CA ALA A 43 20.75 4.28 -26.65
C ALA A 43 19.66 3.41 -25.99
N THR A 44 19.95 2.13 -25.75
CA THR A 44 19.03 1.20 -25.06
C THR A 44 18.89 1.54 -23.58
N LEU A 45 20.00 1.87 -22.89
CA LEU A 45 20.00 2.26 -21.47
C LEU A 45 19.22 3.56 -21.25
N ALA A 46 19.34 4.52 -22.18
CA ALA A 46 18.59 5.77 -22.18
C ALA A 46 17.11 5.62 -22.61
N ARG A 47 16.70 4.43 -23.08
CA ARG A 47 15.36 4.14 -23.65
C ARG A 47 14.99 5.00 -24.87
N LEU A 48 15.99 5.46 -25.63
CA LEU A 48 15.79 6.25 -26.85
C LEU A 48 15.67 5.36 -28.09
N ALA A 49 16.24 4.15 -28.05
CA ALA A 49 16.13 3.16 -29.11
C ALA A 49 15.80 1.78 -28.53
N LEU A 50 15.05 0.98 -29.30
CA LEU A 50 14.73 -0.41 -28.97
C LEU A 50 15.33 -1.33 -30.05
N PRO A 51 16.39 -2.11 -29.74
CA PRO A 51 16.97 -3.05 -30.68
C PRO A 51 15.96 -4.14 -31.07
N VAL A 52 15.69 -4.27 -32.37
CA VAL A 52 14.76 -5.27 -32.91
C VAL A 52 15.53 -6.44 -33.51
N MET A 53 15.19 -7.66 -33.12
CA MET A 53 15.76 -8.90 -33.65
C MET A 53 14.66 -9.84 -34.11
N ALA A 54 14.99 -10.71 -35.08
CA ALA A 54 14.07 -11.70 -35.61
C ALA A 54 14.44 -13.11 -35.13
N GLY A 55 13.43 -13.89 -34.74
CA GLY A 55 13.59 -15.26 -34.30
C GLY A 55 12.29 -16.04 -34.41
N ALA A 56 12.38 -17.37 -34.37
CA ALA A 56 11.25 -18.29 -34.36
C ALA A 56 11.39 -19.26 -33.19
N ALA A 57 10.85 -18.88 -32.02
CA ALA A 57 10.94 -19.66 -30.78
C ALA A 57 10.38 -21.08 -30.93
N LEU A 58 9.23 -21.23 -31.61
CA LEU A 58 8.61 -22.54 -31.87
C LEU A 58 9.51 -23.49 -32.68
N ARG A 59 10.38 -22.94 -33.53
CA ARG A 59 11.33 -23.71 -34.36
C ARG A 59 12.74 -23.75 -33.75
N GLY A 60 12.94 -23.17 -32.57
CA GLY A 60 14.25 -23.08 -31.91
C GLY A 60 15.30 -22.31 -32.71
N LYS A 61 14.91 -21.31 -33.51
CA LYS A 61 15.87 -20.52 -34.33
C LYS A 61 15.93 -19.08 -33.85
N GLY A 62 17.14 -18.54 -33.69
CA GLY A 62 17.35 -17.14 -33.31
C GLY A 62 17.21 -16.85 -31.82
N VAL A 63 17.15 -17.88 -30.98
CA VAL A 63 17.13 -17.71 -29.51
C VAL A 63 18.54 -17.45 -28.98
N GLU A 64 19.58 -18.10 -29.49
CA GLU A 64 20.96 -17.86 -29.00
C GLU A 64 21.43 -16.42 -29.26
N PRO A 65 21.27 -15.85 -30.48
CA PRO A 65 21.64 -14.45 -30.74
C PRO A 65 20.83 -13.45 -29.91
N LEU A 66 19.59 -13.80 -29.54
CA LEU A 66 18.78 -13.00 -28.65
C LEU A 66 19.36 -12.97 -27.23
N LEU A 67 19.80 -14.12 -26.71
CA LEU A 67 20.43 -14.21 -25.39
C LEU A 67 21.76 -13.45 -25.35
N ASP A 68 22.57 -13.54 -26.42
CA ASP A 68 23.82 -12.77 -26.54
C ASP A 68 23.52 -11.25 -26.52
N ALA A 69 22.54 -10.80 -27.29
CA ALA A 69 22.19 -9.38 -27.31
C ALA A 69 21.55 -8.91 -25.99
N MET A 70 20.84 -9.79 -25.26
CA MET A 70 20.35 -9.46 -23.92
C MET A 70 21.51 -9.20 -22.95
N ALA A 71 22.57 -10.01 -23.00
CA ALA A 71 23.76 -9.80 -22.20
C ALA A 71 24.51 -8.51 -22.58
N ASP A 72 24.59 -8.21 -23.89
CA ASP A 72 25.33 -7.06 -24.41
C ASP A 72 24.58 -5.72 -24.26
N LEU A 73 23.24 -5.71 -24.38
CA LEU A 73 22.46 -4.47 -24.54
C LEU A 73 21.63 -4.10 -23.30
N LEU A 74 21.19 -5.07 -22.49
CA LEU A 74 20.37 -4.77 -21.31
C LEU A 74 21.21 -4.28 -20.13
N PRO A 75 20.62 -3.46 -19.23
CA PRO A 75 21.32 -2.95 -18.05
C PRO A 75 21.69 -4.07 -17.09
N SER A 76 22.91 -4.00 -16.59
CA SER A 76 23.29 -4.71 -15.37
C SER A 76 22.73 -3.97 -14.14
N PRO A 77 22.69 -4.60 -12.95
CA PRO A 77 22.31 -3.92 -11.72
C PRO A 77 23.15 -2.67 -11.40
N LEU A 78 24.38 -2.60 -11.91
CA LEU A 78 25.29 -1.45 -11.74
C LEU A 78 24.92 -0.26 -12.64
N ASP A 79 24.26 -0.51 -13.76
CA ASP A 79 23.88 0.54 -14.72
C ASP A 79 22.58 1.27 -14.32
N ARG A 80 21.88 0.75 -13.29
CA ARG A 80 20.60 1.29 -12.82
C ARG A 80 20.81 2.24 -11.64
N ILE A 81 20.07 3.33 -11.65
CA ILE A 81 19.99 4.26 -10.51
C ILE A 81 19.34 3.53 -9.32
N PRO A 82 19.84 3.72 -8.08
CA PRO A 82 19.21 3.20 -6.88
C PRO A 82 17.72 3.57 -6.81
N PRO A 83 16.87 2.69 -6.26
CA PRO A 83 15.45 3.00 -6.12
C PRO A 83 15.23 4.20 -5.17
N ALA A 84 14.17 4.96 -5.40
CA ALA A 84 13.78 6.06 -4.52
C ALA A 84 13.38 5.51 -3.14
N LEU A 85 13.93 6.12 -2.10
CA LEU A 85 13.67 5.80 -0.70
C LEU A 85 12.75 6.85 -0.10
N ILE A 86 11.89 6.43 0.82
CA ILE A 86 10.97 7.29 1.56
C ILE A 86 11.16 7.10 3.07
N LYS A 87 10.95 8.16 3.84
CA LYS A 87 10.89 8.07 5.31
C LYS A 87 9.59 7.39 5.71
N GLN A 88 9.65 6.42 6.63
CA GLN A 88 8.46 5.70 7.08
C GLN A 88 7.41 6.64 7.70
N ASP A 89 7.80 7.75 8.34
CA ASP A 89 6.89 8.60 9.09
C ASP A 89 6.22 9.70 8.28
N THR A 90 6.93 10.32 7.33
CA THR A 90 6.45 11.51 6.62
C THR A 90 6.19 11.28 5.14
N GLN A 91 6.48 10.09 4.57
CA GLN A 91 6.45 9.82 3.12
C GLN A 91 7.36 10.75 2.27
N ASP A 92 8.11 11.65 2.91
CA ASP A 92 9.08 12.49 2.22
C ASP A 92 10.18 11.65 1.57
N PRO A 93 10.73 12.08 0.42
CA PRO A 93 11.93 11.51 -0.14
C PRO A 93 13.03 11.44 0.92
N TRP A 94 13.56 10.24 1.15
CA TRP A 94 14.70 10.07 2.04
C TRP A 94 15.97 10.51 1.32
N THR A 95 16.60 11.56 1.84
CA THR A 95 17.97 11.96 1.48
C THR A 95 18.92 11.46 2.56
N SER A 96 20.10 10.99 2.16
CA SER A 96 21.13 10.57 3.11
C SER A 96 21.54 11.75 4.01
N PRO A 97 21.70 11.58 5.33
CA PRO A 97 22.01 12.66 6.29
C PRO A 97 23.41 13.31 6.13
N GLU A 98 24.11 13.08 5.02
CA GLU A 98 25.44 13.65 4.74
C GLU A 98 25.41 15.00 4.00
N HIS A 99 24.26 15.68 3.87
CA HIS A 99 24.21 17.02 3.25
C HIS A 99 23.25 17.97 3.96
N ASP A 100 23.67 18.48 5.12
CA ASP A 100 23.24 19.78 5.64
C ASP A 100 24.40 20.79 5.76
N ASN A 101 25.57 20.49 5.19
CA ASN A 101 26.65 21.47 5.06
C ASN A 101 27.21 21.41 3.64
N GLU A 102 26.85 22.36 2.79
CA GLU A 102 27.74 23.02 1.82
C GLU A 102 26.97 24.15 1.11
N ASP A 103 27.23 25.34 1.63
CA ASP A 103 27.19 26.69 1.07
C ASP A 103 26.66 26.90 -0.36
N GLU A 104 25.79 27.91 -0.46
CA GLU A 104 25.53 28.70 -1.66
C GLU A 104 26.85 29.21 -2.28
N THR A 105 27.38 28.54 -3.29
CA THR A 105 28.21 29.22 -4.30
C THR A 105 28.17 28.45 -5.62
N GLY A 106 27.75 29.16 -6.66
CA GLY A 106 27.49 28.59 -7.99
C GLY A 106 28.68 27.85 -8.59
N SER A 107 28.48 26.56 -8.85
CA SER A 107 29.12 25.85 -9.96
C SER A 107 28.19 24.71 -10.41
N ALA A 108 28.28 24.39 -11.71
CA ALA A 108 27.36 23.54 -12.47
C ALA A 108 27.02 22.17 -11.82
N PRO A 109 25.84 21.58 -12.14
CA PRO A 109 25.40 20.31 -11.56
C PRO A 109 26.39 19.19 -11.90
N VAL A 110 27.05 18.67 -10.86
CA VAL A 110 27.93 17.50 -10.97
C VAL A 110 27.07 16.27 -11.30
N PRO A 111 27.43 15.43 -12.30
CA PRO A 111 26.61 14.29 -12.70
C PRO A 111 26.45 13.29 -11.57
N LEU A 112 25.20 12.88 -11.32
CA LEU A 112 24.66 12.01 -10.26
C LEU A 112 25.18 10.55 -10.26
N SER A 113 26.46 10.34 -10.55
CA SER A 113 27.03 9.02 -10.93
C SER A 113 28.09 8.45 -9.99
N LYS A 114 28.42 9.09 -8.85
CA LYS A 114 29.42 8.55 -7.91
C LYS A 114 29.15 8.84 -6.43
N LYS A 115 27.88 8.87 -5.98
CA LYS A 115 27.58 8.83 -4.55
C LYS A 115 26.97 7.48 -4.21
N ILE A 116 27.66 6.69 -3.38
CA ILE A 116 27.20 5.37 -2.94
C ILE A 116 26.10 5.61 -1.90
N THR A 117 24.86 5.74 -2.37
CA THR A 117 23.69 5.87 -1.50
C THR A 117 23.13 4.50 -1.12
N LEU A 118 22.28 4.45 -0.09
CA LEU A 118 21.53 3.25 0.26
C LEU A 118 20.71 2.76 -0.96
N GLY A 119 20.81 1.48 -1.29
CA GLY A 119 20.24 0.90 -2.50
C GLY A 119 21.16 0.89 -3.73
N HIS A 120 22.34 1.51 -3.66
CA HIS A 120 23.39 1.30 -4.64
C HIS A 120 24.05 -0.08 -4.44
N PRO A 121 24.34 -0.87 -5.50
CA PRO A 121 24.87 -2.24 -5.35
C PRO A 121 26.17 -2.37 -4.54
N LEU A 122 26.97 -1.30 -4.51
CA LEU A 122 28.23 -1.24 -3.75
C LEU A 122 28.08 -0.82 -2.28
N HIS A 123 26.87 -0.43 -1.85
CA HIS A 123 26.63 -0.03 -0.46
C HIS A 123 26.67 -1.26 0.46
N SER A 124 27.36 -1.17 1.60
CA SER A 124 27.57 -2.29 2.53
C SER A 124 26.29 -2.76 3.22
N SER A 125 25.35 -1.84 3.35
CA SER A 125 24.18 -1.96 4.18
C SER A 125 23.00 -2.56 3.39
N LEU A 126 22.28 -3.50 4.01
CA LEU A 126 21.28 -4.32 3.33
C LEU A 126 20.01 -3.51 3.03
N LEU A 127 19.59 -3.56 1.76
CA LEU A 127 18.28 -3.12 1.31
C LEU A 127 17.73 -4.14 0.32
N ALA A 128 16.57 -4.70 0.62
CA ALA A 128 15.85 -5.59 -0.30
C ALA A 128 14.35 -5.29 -0.32
N LEU A 129 13.71 -5.58 -1.45
CA LEU A 129 12.26 -5.44 -1.64
C LEU A 129 11.62 -6.81 -1.78
N ALA A 130 10.63 -7.12 -0.94
CA ALA A 130 9.75 -8.25 -1.16
C ALA A 130 8.71 -7.89 -2.23
N PHE A 131 8.78 -8.53 -3.39
CA PHE A 131 7.89 -8.19 -4.52
C PHE A 131 6.86 -9.28 -4.84
N LYS A 132 7.00 -10.48 -4.27
CA LYS A 132 6.01 -11.54 -4.43
C LYS A 132 6.06 -12.49 -3.23
N VAL A 133 4.90 -12.82 -2.69
CA VAL A 133 4.75 -13.85 -1.67
C VAL A 133 3.95 -15.00 -2.26
N VAL A 134 4.41 -16.24 -2.06
CA VAL A 134 3.73 -17.44 -2.55
C VAL A 134 3.71 -18.48 -1.43
N HIS A 135 2.58 -19.16 -1.27
CA HIS A 135 2.46 -20.32 -0.41
C HIS A 135 2.77 -21.60 -1.21
N MET A 136 3.84 -22.29 -0.82
CA MET A 136 4.24 -23.57 -1.41
C MET A 136 4.15 -24.70 -0.37
N LYS A 137 3.13 -25.56 -0.52
CA LYS A 137 2.94 -26.74 0.33
C LYS A 137 4.17 -27.65 0.29
N GLY A 138 4.76 -27.94 1.46
CA GLY A 138 5.84 -28.92 1.62
C GLY A 138 7.28 -28.42 1.40
N ARG A 139 7.49 -27.15 0.98
CA ARG A 139 8.86 -26.59 0.79
C ARG A 139 9.23 -25.42 1.70
N GLY A 140 8.28 -24.82 2.42
CA GLY A 140 8.54 -23.75 3.39
C GLY A 140 9.15 -24.18 4.73
N GLY A 141 9.87 -25.31 4.77
CA GLY A 141 10.37 -25.93 6.01
C GLY A 141 9.25 -26.44 6.92
N SER A 142 9.52 -26.60 8.22
CA SER A 142 8.55 -27.02 9.27
C SER A 142 7.48 -25.96 9.58
N GLY A 143 7.35 -24.90 8.76
CA GLY A 143 6.46 -23.76 8.96
C GLY A 143 5.33 -23.67 7.94
N ASP A 144 4.66 -22.51 7.91
CA ASP A 144 3.45 -22.16 7.15
C ASP A 144 3.62 -22.15 5.61
N GLY A 145 4.62 -22.82 5.04
CA GLY A 145 4.79 -22.97 3.58
C GLY A 145 5.12 -21.69 2.79
N ARG A 146 5.23 -20.53 3.43
CA ARG A 146 5.43 -19.24 2.76
C ARG A 146 6.85 -19.09 2.20
N VAL A 147 6.93 -18.65 0.95
CA VAL A 147 8.14 -18.31 0.23
C VAL A 147 8.03 -16.86 -0.23
N VAL A 148 8.95 -16.02 0.22
CA VAL A 148 9.01 -14.60 -0.11
C VAL A 148 10.08 -14.38 -1.16
N PHE A 149 9.70 -13.88 -2.33
CA PHE A 149 10.61 -13.46 -3.37
C PHE A 149 11.04 -12.03 -3.11
N ALA A 150 12.35 -11.85 -2.91
CA ALA A 150 12.94 -10.56 -2.64
C ALA A 150 14.01 -10.22 -3.68
N ARG A 151 14.08 -8.92 -4.03
CA ARG A 151 15.15 -8.34 -4.84
C ARG A 151 16.13 -7.63 -3.91
N VAL A 152 17.40 -8.01 -3.92
CA VAL A 152 18.44 -7.34 -3.12
C VAL A 152 19.01 -6.19 -3.96
N TYR A 153 18.92 -4.96 -3.44
CA TYR A 153 19.48 -3.78 -4.09
C TYR A 153 20.89 -3.47 -3.61
N SER A 154 21.12 -3.53 -2.29
CA SER A 154 22.43 -3.30 -1.67
C SER A 154 22.69 -4.25 -0.52
N GLY A 155 23.96 -4.43 -0.15
CA GLY A 155 24.37 -5.33 0.93
C GLY A 155 24.28 -6.81 0.56
N GLN A 156 24.24 -7.66 1.58
CA GLN A 156 24.17 -9.13 1.43
C GLN A 156 23.22 -9.73 2.47
N ILE A 157 22.47 -10.76 2.07
CA ILE A 157 21.62 -11.55 2.97
C ILE A 157 22.26 -12.92 3.15
N LYS A 158 22.39 -13.39 4.39
CA LYS A 158 22.84 -14.74 4.70
C LYS A 158 21.73 -15.56 5.37
N ASP A 159 21.84 -16.87 5.24
CA ASP A 159 21.01 -17.79 5.99
C ASP A 159 21.11 -17.52 7.49
N ARG A 160 19.96 -17.55 8.18
CA ARG A 160 19.81 -17.32 9.62
C ARG A 160 20.02 -15.88 10.09
N ASP A 161 20.21 -14.93 9.17
CA ASP A 161 20.24 -13.50 9.50
C ASP A 161 18.88 -13.03 10.03
N THR A 162 18.93 -12.00 10.87
CA THR A 162 17.74 -11.32 11.39
C THR A 162 17.48 -10.06 10.58
N LEU A 163 16.33 -10.01 9.93
CA LEU A 163 15.88 -8.92 9.09
C LEU A 163 14.84 -8.08 9.85
N THR A 164 14.90 -6.78 9.63
CA THR A 164 13.86 -5.84 10.02
C THR A 164 12.94 -5.62 8.83
N VAL A 165 11.67 -5.92 8.98
CA VAL A 165 10.62 -5.72 7.98
C VAL A 165 9.98 -4.35 8.23
N VAL A 166 9.98 -3.52 7.18
CA VAL A 166 9.37 -2.19 7.18
C VAL A 166 8.36 -2.11 6.05
N SER A 167 7.09 -1.90 6.40
CA SER A 167 6.02 -1.68 5.42
C SER A 167 5.89 -0.19 5.10
N PRO A 168 5.79 0.20 3.81
CA PRO A 168 5.57 1.58 3.42
C PRO A 168 4.19 2.07 3.85
N ARG A 169 4.06 3.33 4.30
CA ARG A 169 2.76 3.96 4.52
C ARG A 169 2.11 4.19 3.14
N ILE A 170 0.94 3.62 2.89
CA ILE A 170 0.09 3.97 1.75
C ILE A 170 -1.09 4.77 2.31
N ALA A 171 -1.35 5.94 1.75
CA ALA A 171 -2.43 6.82 2.21
C ALA A 171 -3.79 6.10 2.10
N GLY A 172 -4.48 5.91 3.22
CA GLY A 172 -5.84 5.32 3.28
C GLY A 172 -5.95 3.91 3.87
N GLU A 173 -4.86 3.21 4.19
CA GLU A 173 -4.90 1.94 4.92
C GLU A 173 -4.38 2.10 6.36
N ILE A 174 -5.28 1.99 7.35
CA ILE A 174 -4.91 1.92 8.78
C ILE A 174 -4.45 0.49 9.07
N ARG A 175 -3.19 0.16 8.78
CA ARG A 175 -2.58 -1.08 9.32
C ARG A 175 -2.18 -0.83 10.78
N ALA A 176 -2.84 -1.53 11.70
CA ALA A 176 -2.78 -1.35 13.15
C ALA A 176 -1.42 -1.64 13.81
N ASP A 177 -0.38 -1.98 13.05
CA ASP A 177 0.87 -2.47 13.59
C ASP A 177 2.05 -1.82 12.87
N GLN A 178 2.26 -0.55 13.21
CA GLN A 178 3.24 0.37 12.65
C GLN A 178 4.68 0.10 13.13
N LYS A 179 4.89 -0.95 13.92
CA LYS A 179 6.18 -1.26 14.51
C LYS A 179 7.03 -2.09 13.56
N ALA A 180 8.26 -1.64 13.30
CA ALA A 180 9.27 -2.41 12.59
C ALA A 180 9.41 -3.80 13.23
N ARG A 181 9.15 -4.85 12.45
CA ARG A 181 9.13 -6.23 12.93
C ARG A 181 10.47 -6.88 12.66
N THR A 182 11.00 -7.61 13.63
CA THR A 182 12.24 -8.37 13.42
C THR A 182 11.91 -9.83 13.18
N GLU A 183 12.31 -10.34 12.02
CA GLU A 183 12.11 -11.73 11.61
C GLU A 183 13.47 -12.39 11.30
N ARG A 184 13.51 -13.71 11.36
CA ARG A 184 14.74 -14.47 11.08
C ARG A 184 14.58 -15.29 9.81
N VAL A 185 15.57 -15.21 8.93
CA VAL A 185 15.65 -16.04 7.73
C VAL A 185 15.79 -17.51 8.14
N GLY A 186 14.87 -18.36 7.69
CA GLY A 186 14.92 -19.81 7.92
C GLY A 186 15.91 -20.50 6.98
N GLY A 187 15.87 -20.11 5.70
CA GLY A 187 16.76 -20.58 4.63
C GLY A 187 16.40 -19.93 3.30
N MET A 188 17.23 -20.16 2.29
CA MET A 188 17.09 -19.56 0.96
C MET A 188 17.04 -20.62 -0.13
N LEU A 189 16.17 -20.41 -1.12
CA LEU A 189 16.00 -21.27 -2.28
C LEU A 189 16.62 -20.64 -3.52
N GLU A 190 17.28 -21.46 -4.32
CA GLU A 190 17.69 -21.14 -5.68
C GLU A 190 16.50 -21.32 -6.64
N LEU A 191 16.38 -20.39 -7.60
CA LEU A 191 15.31 -20.34 -8.59
C LEU A 191 15.81 -20.79 -9.96
N ALA A 192 15.98 -22.09 -10.15
CA ALA A 192 16.51 -22.65 -11.40
C ALA A 192 15.44 -23.42 -12.19
N GLY A 193 14.81 -22.76 -13.17
CA GLY A 193 14.04 -23.43 -14.24
C GLY A 193 12.97 -24.43 -13.78
N GLY A 194 12.30 -24.17 -12.66
CA GLY A 194 11.27 -25.05 -12.07
C GLY A 194 11.77 -25.99 -10.96
N ARG A 195 13.07 -26.00 -10.68
CA ARG A 195 13.65 -26.64 -9.49
C ARG A 195 13.89 -25.59 -8.41
N PHE A 196 13.57 -25.98 -7.18
CA PHE A 196 13.78 -25.16 -5.99
C PHE A 196 14.71 -25.97 -5.08
N ASP A 197 16.00 -25.73 -5.24
CA ASP A 197 17.04 -26.36 -4.43
C ASP A 197 17.51 -25.34 -3.38
N ASN A 198 18.09 -25.82 -2.27
CA ASN A 198 18.67 -24.91 -1.28
C ASN A 198 19.89 -24.22 -1.88
N LEU A 199 20.01 -22.91 -1.66
CA LEU A 199 21.12 -22.15 -2.18
C LEU A 199 22.45 -22.65 -1.59
N GLU A 200 23.37 -23.16 -2.41
CA GLU A 200 24.60 -23.85 -1.96
C GLU A 200 25.47 -23.00 -1.02
N ASN A 201 25.50 -21.68 -1.25
CA ASN A 201 26.30 -20.74 -0.46
C ASN A 201 25.52 -20.06 0.66
N GLY A 202 24.19 -20.22 0.72
CA GLY A 202 23.31 -19.57 1.71
C GLY A 202 23.48 -18.06 1.80
N LYS A 203 23.87 -17.41 0.68
CA LYS A 203 24.16 -15.98 0.59
C LYS A 203 23.66 -15.40 -0.72
N CYS A 204 22.93 -14.30 -0.66
CA CYS A 204 22.59 -13.49 -1.83
C CYS A 204 23.25 -12.14 -1.77
N GLN A 205 23.75 -11.69 -2.92
CA GLN A 205 24.46 -10.43 -3.09
C GLN A 205 23.54 -9.35 -3.64
N SER A 206 24.04 -8.12 -3.66
CA SER A 206 23.37 -7.02 -4.33
C SER A 206 23.18 -7.32 -5.81
N GLY A 207 21.97 -7.12 -6.30
CA GLY A 207 21.61 -7.46 -7.67
C GLY A 207 21.12 -8.89 -7.88
N ASP A 208 20.98 -9.70 -6.83
CA ASP A 208 20.35 -11.03 -6.92
C ASP A 208 18.84 -10.98 -6.63
N VAL A 209 18.11 -11.96 -7.17
CA VAL A 209 16.74 -12.29 -6.76
C VAL A 209 16.80 -13.55 -5.93
N CYS A 210 16.21 -13.52 -4.74
CA CYS A 210 16.22 -14.66 -3.83
C CYS A 210 14.82 -15.04 -3.38
N ALA A 211 14.64 -16.33 -3.08
CA ALA A 211 13.44 -16.85 -2.45
C ALA A 211 13.76 -17.21 -1.00
N ILE A 212 13.18 -16.46 -0.06
CA ILE A 212 13.43 -16.56 1.37
C ILE A 212 12.31 -17.37 2.03
N ILE A 213 12.69 -18.35 2.85
CA ILE A 213 11.78 -19.16 3.65
C ILE A 213 11.82 -18.70 5.12
N GLY A 214 10.68 -18.78 5.80
CA GLY A 214 10.58 -18.62 7.25
C GLY A 214 10.17 -17.22 7.70
N LEU A 215 9.92 -16.32 6.76
CA LEU A 215 9.30 -15.03 7.01
C LEU A 215 7.79 -15.20 7.15
N LYS A 216 7.20 -14.66 8.22
CA LYS A 216 5.79 -14.90 8.58
C LYS A 216 4.91 -13.70 8.25
N THR A 217 5.38 -12.50 8.56
CA THR A 217 4.57 -11.28 8.48
C THR A 217 4.80 -10.47 7.21
N VAL A 218 5.75 -10.87 6.36
CA VAL A 218 6.10 -10.13 5.15
C VAL A 218 5.00 -10.22 4.10
N VAL A 219 4.66 -9.07 3.52
CA VAL A 219 3.70 -8.90 2.43
C VAL A 219 4.41 -8.34 1.20
N THR A 220 3.80 -8.50 0.04
CA THR A 220 4.24 -7.87 -1.21
C THR A 220 4.33 -6.34 -1.04
N GLY A 221 5.48 -5.77 -1.37
CA GLY A 221 5.78 -4.34 -1.24
C GLY A 221 6.60 -3.97 0.00
N ASP A 222 6.85 -4.90 0.92
CA ASP A 222 7.64 -4.64 2.12
C ASP A 222 9.13 -4.49 1.83
N THR A 223 9.78 -3.61 2.60
CA THR A 223 11.24 -3.42 2.57
C THR A 223 11.89 -4.25 3.67
N LEU A 224 12.97 -4.95 3.31
CA LEU A 224 13.78 -5.76 4.20
C LEU A 224 15.12 -5.08 4.44
N LEU A 225 15.43 -4.82 5.71
CA LEU A 225 16.69 -4.26 6.19
C LEU A 225 17.40 -5.25 7.11
N LEU A 226 18.71 -5.12 7.30
CA LEU A 226 19.43 -5.93 8.28
C LEU A 226 19.24 -5.35 9.68
N ALA A 227 18.91 -6.16 10.68
CA ALA A 227 18.64 -5.67 12.03
C ALA A 227 19.88 -5.12 12.76
N SER A 228 21.09 -5.36 12.24
CA SER A 228 22.33 -4.78 12.77
C SER A 228 22.62 -3.36 12.30
N ASP A 229 21.92 -2.92 11.23
CA ASP A 229 22.21 -1.65 10.59
C ASP A 229 21.31 -0.58 11.23
N ASP A 230 21.88 0.25 12.10
CA ASP A 230 21.19 1.37 12.74
C ASP A 230 21.01 2.52 11.74
N TYR A 231 20.04 2.40 10.83
CA TYR A 231 19.65 3.46 9.90
C TYR A 231 18.85 4.55 10.64
N GLY A 232 19.54 5.38 11.43
CA GLY A 232 18.90 6.47 12.17
C GLY A 232 19.61 6.92 13.45
N SER A 233 20.81 6.43 13.77
CA SER A 233 21.60 6.96 14.88
C SER A 233 22.98 7.41 14.41
N SER A 234 23.06 8.66 13.94
CA SER A 234 24.35 9.36 13.95
C SER A 234 24.69 9.70 15.40
N GLY A 235 25.53 8.88 16.01
CA GLY A 235 26.16 9.17 17.29
C GLY A 235 27.15 10.31 17.17
N THR A 236 27.05 11.25 18.11
CA THR A 236 28.18 12.05 18.56
C THR A 236 29.35 11.15 18.96
N ASP A 237 30.55 11.67 18.71
CA ASP A 237 31.83 10.97 18.73
C ASP A 237 32.09 9.95 19.85
N GLY A 238 32.84 8.92 19.45
CA GLY A 238 33.34 7.85 20.29
C GLY A 238 34.05 8.32 21.56
N LYS A 239 33.50 7.90 22.71
CA LYS A 239 34.30 7.51 23.87
C LYS A 239 33.68 6.28 24.54
N LYS A 240 34.26 5.11 24.25
CA LYS A 240 34.00 3.85 24.97
C LYS A 240 34.13 4.10 26.48
N LYS A 241 33.02 4.08 27.21
CA LYS A 241 33.00 3.81 28.66
C LYS A 241 32.24 2.51 28.92
N LYS A 242 33.00 1.48 29.29
CA LYS A 242 32.48 0.26 29.91
C LYS A 242 31.73 0.65 31.19
N GLY A 243 30.45 0.29 31.29
CA GLY A 243 29.73 0.32 32.57
C GLY A 243 28.22 0.44 32.48
N LYS A 244 27.55 -0.57 33.02
CA LYS A 244 26.16 -0.63 33.50
C LYS A 244 25.02 -0.91 32.49
N LYS A 245 24.39 -2.05 32.80
CA LYS A 245 23.11 -2.60 32.37
C LYS A 245 21.96 -1.59 32.41
N GLY A 246 21.03 -1.77 31.47
CA GLY A 246 19.63 -1.36 31.56
C GLY A 246 19.35 0.01 30.95
N ARG A 247 19.04 0.06 29.65
CA ARG A 247 18.40 1.22 29.05
C ARG A 247 17.41 0.77 27.98
N ASN A 248 16.15 1.16 28.18
CA ASN A 248 15.01 0.84 27.33
C ASN A 248 15.30 1.16 25.86
N ARG A 249 15.17 0.15 24.99
CA ARG A 249 15.12 0.27 23.52
C ARG A 249 13.72 0.74 23.14
N ASN A 250 13.48 2.04 23.09
CA ASN A 250 12.25 2.63 22.55
C ASN A 250 12.52 4.08 22.10
N ASP A 251 13.58 4.29 21.30
CA ASP A 251 13.70 5.49 20.47
C ASP A 251 13.60 5.02 19.02
N THR A 252 12.42 5.22 18.43
CA THR A 252 12.09 4.92 17.03
C THR A 252 12.65 6.05 16.18
N THR A 253 13.92 5.98 15.81
CA THR A 253 14.49 6.87 14.81
C THR A 253 14.08 6.40 13.41
N GLY A 254 13.55 7.33 12.61
CA GLY A 254 12.77 7.08 11.39
C GLY A 254 13.38 6.04 10.45
N SER A 255 12.71 4.90 10.33
CA SER A 255 13.16 3.83 9.46
C SER A 255 12.93 4.21 7.98
N VAL A 256 13.81 3.71 7.12
CA VAL A 256 13.78 3.97 5.68
C VAL A 256 13.03 2.83 5.00
N CYS A 257 12.14 3.14 4.07
CA CYS A 257 11.48 2.14 3.23
C CYS A 257 11.52 2.53 1.76
N LEU A 258 11.35 1.54 0.88
CA LEU A 258 11.14 1.78 -0.54
C LEU A 258 9.74 2.33 -0.77
N ALA A 259 9.58 3.16 -1.80
CA ALA A 259 8.26 3.54 -2.28
C ALA A 259 7.51 2.26 -2.69
N GLY A 260 6.58 1.82 -1.84
CA GLY A 260 5.81 0.60 -2.04
C GLY A 260 5.01 0.62 -3.33
N VAL A 261 4.44 -0.53 -3.68
CA VAL A 261 3.48 -0.62 -4.78
C VAL A 261 2.11 -0.21 -4.25
N SER A 262 1.51 0.83 -4.82
CA SER A 262 0.13 1.22 -4.53
C SER A 262 -0.83 0.19 -5.14
N SER A 263 -1.50 -0.60 -4.30
CA SER A 263 -2.58 -1.47 -4.75
C SER A 263 -3.86 -0.66 -4.93
N PRO A 264 -4.52 -0.71 -6.10
CA PRO A 264 -5.79 -0.05 -6.30
C PRO A 264 -6.88 -0.63 -5.38
N LYS A 265 -7.84 0.20 -4.98
CA LYS A 265 -8.97 -0.23 -4.14
C LYS A 265 -9.82 -1.26 -4.90
N PRO A 266 -10.29 -2.32 -4.24
CA PRO A 266 -11.14 -3.32 -4.88
C PRO A 266 -12.51 -2.71 -5.23
N VAL A 267 -13.06 -3.13 -6.37
CA VAL A 267 -14.25 -2.54 -6.98
C VAL A 267 -15.43 -3.52 -6.96
N LEU A 268 -15.14 -4.80 -7.17
CA LEU A 268 -16.14 -5.85 -7.23
C LEU A 268 -16.13 -6.63 -5.92
N THR A 269 -17.29 -6.78 -5.27
CA THR A 269 -17.45 -7.64 -4.09
C THR A 269 -18.40 -8.79 -4.38
N VAL A 270 -17.96 -10.00 -4.08
CA VAL A 270 -18.75 -11.23 -4.27
C VAL A 270 -18.89 -11.93 -2.92
N ARG A 271 -20.09 -12.42 -2.62
CA ARG A 271 -20.33 -13.28 -1.46
C ARG A 271 -19.88 -14.70 -1.79
N VAL A 272 -19.12 -15.29 -0.89
CA VAL A 272 -18.44 -16.56 -1.10
C VAL A 272 -18.77 -17.50 0.05
N GLU A 273 -19.25 -18.69 -0.26
CA GLU A 273 -19.64 -19.71 0.73
C GLU A 273 -19.07 -21.07 0.32
N ALA A 274 -18.58 -21.84 1.30
CA ALA A 274 -18.19 -23.22 1.05
C ALA A 274 -19.45 -24.10 0.84
N GLU A 275 -19.31 -25.20 0.10
CA GLU A 275 -20.42 -26.16 -0.09
C GLU A 275 -20.85 -26.83 1.23
N SER A 276 -19.90 -26.99 2.17
CA SER A 276 -20.13 -27.61 3.46
C SER A 276 -19.65 -26.72 4.60
N SER A 277 -20.38 -26.74 5.72
CA SER A 277 -19.99 -26.02 6.95
C SER A 277 -18.63 -26.47 7.50
N GLN A 278 -18.20 -27.73 7.25
CA GLN A 278 -16.87 -28.22 7.64
C GLN A 278 -15.74 -27.65 6.78
N GLU A 279 -16.05 -27.26 5.54
CA GLU A 279 -15.08 -26.68 4.60
C GLU A 279 -14.96 -25.17 4.78
N GLN A 280 -15.92 -24.53 5.46
CA GLN A 280 -15.90 -23.10 5.72
C GLN A 280 -14.65 -22.66 6.50
N SER A 281 -14.19 -23.47 7.47
CA SER A 281 -12.95 -23.16 8.21
C SER A 281 -11.69 -23.28 7.33
N ARG A 282 -11.71 -24.18 6.34
CA ARG A 282 -10.61 -24.32 5.37
C ARG A 282 -10.64 -23.19 4.34
N LEU A 283 -11.83 -22.72 3.97
CA LEU A 283 -12.01 -21.58 3.09
C LEU A 283 -11.46 -20.31 3.72
N SER A 284 -11.76 -20.04 5.00
CA SER A 284 -11.19 -18.87 5.72
C SER A 284 -9.67 -18.91 5.77
N GLU A 285 -9.07 -20.09 6.03
CA GLU A 285 -7.62 -20.27 6.02
C GLU A 285 -7.02 -20.04 4.62
N ALA A 286 -7.63 -20.61 3.57
CA ALA A 286 -7.16 -20.47 2.21
C ALA A 286 -7.28 -19.02 1.70
N LEU A 287 -8.38 -18.33 2.01
CA LEU A 287 -8.59 -16.93 1.67
C LEU A 287 -7.60 -16.01 2.37
N ALA A 288 -7.28 -16.28 3.65
CA ALA A 288 -6.26 -15.54 4.38
C ALA A 288 -4.86 -15.72 3.78
N LEU A 289 -4.54 -16.92 3.25
CA LEU A 289 -3.29 -17.13 2.52
C LEU A 289 -3.28 -16.39 1.19
N LEU A 290 -4.37 -16.45 0.41
CA LEU A 290 -4.48 -15.75 -0.87
C LEU A 290 -4.41 -14.22 -0.73
N SER A 291 -4.98 -13.64 0.33
CA SER A 291 -4.88 -12.19 0.58
C SER A 291 -3.46 -11.73 0.91
N VAL A 292 -2.60 -12.63 1.42
CA VAL A 292 -1.18 -12.31 1.67
C VAL A 292 -0.38 -12.38 0.37
N GLU A 293 -0.73 -13.29 -0.54
CA GLU A 293 -0.09 -13.40 -1.85
C GLU A 293 -0.46 -12.22 -2.76
N ASP A 294 -1.74 -11.84 -2.79
CA ASP A 294 -2.28 -10.75 -3.58
C ASP A 294 -2.88 -9.65 -2.68
N PRO A 295 -2.17 -8.53 -2.47
CA PRO A 295 -2.65 -7.43 -1.63
C PRO A 295 -3.87 -6.71 -2.21
N SER A 296 -4.19 -6.88 -3.49
CA SER A 296 -5.39 -6.28 -4.09
C SER A 296 -6.66 -7.04 -3.73
N LEU A 297 -6.53 -8.29 -3.26
CA LEU A 297 -7.63 -9.14 -2.83
C LEU A 297 -7.97 -8.88 -1.37
N HIS A 298 -9.18 -8.36 -1.12
CA HIS A 298 -9.65 -8.05 0.22
C HIS A 298 -10.70 -9.05 0.66
N VAL A 299 -10.49 -9.65 1.83
CA VAL A 299 -11.42 -10.63 2.42
C VAL A 299 -12.02 -10.01 3.67
N LYS A 300 -13.35 -10.05 3.76
CA LYS A 300 -14.08 -9.60 4.94
C LYS A 300 -15.00 -10.71 5.41
N GLU A 301 -14.77 -11.17 6.63
CA GLU A 301 -15.57 -12.18 7.29
C GLU A 301 -16.51 -11.51 8.30
N THR A 302 -17.80 -11.76 8.14
CA THR A 302 -18.85 -11.37 9.10
C THR A 302 -19.47 -12.65 9.66
N GLU A 303 -20.12 -12.59 10.82
CA GLU A 303 -20.77 -13.74 11.47
C GLU A 303 -21.73 -14.53 10.54
N THR A 304 -22.27 -13.88 9.51
CA THR A 304 -23.26 -14.45 8.60
C THR A 304 -22.76 -14.71 7.19
N ALA A 305 -21.62 -14.15 6.78
CA ALA A 305 -21.14 -14.23 5.39
C ALA A 305 -19.64 -13.90 5.25
N THR A 306 -18.98 -14.56 4.30
CA THR A 306 -17.65 -14.19 3.82
C THR A 306 -17.78 -13.46 2.49
N THR A 307 -17.22 -12.25 2.39
CA THR A 307 -17.20 -11.46 1.16
C THR A 307 -15.78 -11.30 0.64
N LEU A 308 -15.61 -11.53 -0.65
CA LEU A 308 -14.36 -11.42 -1.39
C LEU A 308 -14.43 -10.20 -2.31
N SER A 309 -13.53 -9.25 -2.14
CA SER A 309 -13.45 -8.04 -2.94
C SER A 309 -12.17 -8.03 -3.78
N GLY A 310 -12.31 -7.72 -5.08
CA GLY A 310 -11.19 -7.70 -6.03
C GLY A 310 -11.35 -6.59 -7.08
N LEU A 311 -10.39 -6.52 -7.98
CA LEU A 311 -10.30 -5.46 -9.00
C LEU A 311 -11.34 -5.57 -10.12
N GLY A 312 -11.88 -6.77 -10.36
CA GLY A 312 -12.86 -7.02 -11.41
C GLY A 312 -13.27 -8.49 -11.49
N GLU A 313 -14.13 -8.81 -12.46
CA GLU A 313 -14.73 -10.15 -12.63
C GLU A 313 -13.67 -11.22 -12.89
N LEU A 314 -12.77 -11.01 -13.84
CA LEU A 314 -11.68 -11.95 -14.17
C LEU A 314 -10.78 -12.23 -12.96
N HIS A 315 -10.50 -11.23 -12.13
CA HIS A 315 -9.68 -11.40 -10.93
C HIS A 315 -10.38 -12.34 -9.93
N ILE A 316 -11.69 -12.16 -9.72
CA ILE A 316 -12.46 -13.07 -8.86
C ILE A 316 -12.54 -14.48 -9.47
N GLU A 317 -12.76 -14.60 -10.77
CA GLU A 317 -12.83 -15.90 -11.46
C GLU A 317 -11.53 -16.70 -11.30
N VAL A 318 -10.37 -16.06 -11.54
CA VAL A 318 -9.05 -16.68 -11.35
C VAL A 318 -8.85 -17.09 -9.89
N THR A 319 -9.26 -16.24 -8.94
CA THR A 319 -9.13 -16.55 -7.50
C THR A 319 -9.96 -17.79 -7.11
N LEU A 320 -11.18 -17.91 -7.64
CA LEU A 320 -12.04 -19.07 -7.41
C LEU A 320 -11.49 -20.34 -8.07
N ASP A 321 -10.94 -20.24 -9.28
CA ASP A 321 -10.27 -21.35 -9.96
C ASP A 321 -9.01 -21.80 -9.19
N ARG A 322 -8.25 -20.88 -8.59
CA ARG A 322 -7.13 -21.21 -7.69
C ARG A 322 -7.59 -21.95 -6.44
N LEU A 323 -8.68 -21.51 -5.80
CA LEU A 323 -9.26 -22.23 -4.65
C LEU A 323 -9.63 -23.68 -5.01
N ARG A 324 -10.20 -23.89 -6.20
CA ARG A 324 -10.55 -25.22 -6.71
C ARG A 324 -9.32 -26.06 -7.03
N ARG A 325 -8.31 -25.52 -7.71
CA ARG A 325 -7.12 -26.28 -8.16
C ARG A 325 -6.07 -26.51 -7.07
N GLU A 326 -5.77 -25.50 -6.25
CA GLU A 326 -4.67 -25.53 -5.27
C GLU A 326 -5.13 -26.05 -3.89
N TYR A 327 -6.36 -25.73 -3.50
CA TYR A 327 -6.93 -26.08 -2.20
C TYR A 327 -7.98 -27.18 -2.29
N GLY A 328 -8.47 -27.52 -3.50
CA GLY A 328 -9.51 -28.54 -3.69
C GLY A 328 -10.86 -28.12 -3.13
N LEU A 329 -11.08 -26.81 -2.93
CA LEU A 329 -12.31 -26.27 -2.35
C LEU A 329 -13.26 -25.86 -3.47
N ALA A 330 -14.42 -26.50 -3.53
CA ALA A 330 -15.52 -26.05 -4.36
C ALA A 330 -16.29 -24.96 -3.58
N VAL A 331 -16.51 -23.83 -4.25
CA VAL A 331 -17.00 -22.62 -3.61
C VAL A 331 -18.20 -22.10 -4.40
N LEU A 332 -19.27 -21.79 -3.69
CA LEU A 332 -20.48 -21.18 -4.21
C LEU A 332 -20.36 -19.66 -4.15
N THR A 333 -20.70 -19.02 -5.25
CA THR A 333 -20.68 -17.55 -5.36
C THR A 333 -22.08 -17.00 -5.43
N GLY A 334 -22.35 -15.99 -4.61
CA GLY A 334 -23.54 -15.15 -4.76
C GLY A 334 -23.43 -14.21 -5.97
N ALA A 335 -24.51 -13.50 -6.28
CA ALA A 335 -24.46 -12.44 -7.27
C ALA A 335 -23.44 -11.36 -6.85
N PRO A 336 -22.64 -10.82 -7.80
CA PRO A 336 -21.74 -9.72 -7.50
C PRO A 336 -22.54 -8.52 -6.99
N ALA A 337 -22.13 -7.97 -5.86
CA ALA A 337 -22.74 -6.79 -5.27
C ALA A 337 -21.80 -5.59 -5.52
N VAL A 338 -22.36 -4.53 -6.09
CA VAL A 338 -21.69 -3.24 -6.20
C VAL A 338 -21.66 -2.59 -4.81
N ALA A 339 -20.51 -2.07 -4.41
CA ALA A 339 -20.35 -1.42 -3.12
C ALA A 339 -20.93 0.01 -3.14
N TYR A 340 -22.26 0.12 -3.10
CA TYR A 340 -22.93 1.41 -2.96
C TYR A 340 -22.60 2.10 -1.63
N ARG A 341 -22.64 3.42 -1.64
CA ARG A 341 -22.50 4.28 -0.46
C ARG A 341 -23.68 5.23 -0.38
N GLU A 342 -23.85 5.88 0.75
CA GLU A 342 -24.85 6.93 0.92
C GLU A 342 -24.15 8.25 1.29
N THR A 343 -24.72 9.39 0.93
CA THR A 343 -24.28 10.71 1.39
C THR A 343 -25.49 11.60 1.66
N ILE A 344 -25.25 12.72 2.34
CA ILE A 344 -26.26 13.77 2.57
C ILE A 344 -25.99 14.95 1.63
N THR A 345 -27.06 15.63 1.20
CA THR A 345 -26.96 16.82 0.32
C THR A 345 -26.99 18.13 1.08
N ASP A 346 -27.81 18.20 2.12
CA ASP A 346 -28.00 19.41 2.93
C ASP A 346 -27.53 19.19 4.37
N VAL A 347 -27.26 20.29 5.06
CA VAL A 347 -26.94 20.27 6.50
C VAL A 347 -28.18 19.84 7.30
N ILE A 348 -28.01 18.86 8.18
CA ILE A 348 -29.07 18.32 9.03
C ILE A 348 -28.71 18.56 10.49
N GLU A 349 -29.60 19.18 11.25
CA GLU A 349 -29.44 19.45 12.69
C GLU A 349 -30.47 18.67 13.53
N THR A 350 -30.10 18.32 14.76
CA THR A 350 -31.03 17.70 15.72
C THR A 350 -32.18 18.65 16.05
N ASN A 351 -33.43 18.26 15.70
CA ASN A 351 -34.68 18.93 16.10
C ASN A 351 -34.65 20.47 16.01
N GLY A 352 -34.07 21.02 14.93
CA GLY A 352 -33.98 22.48 14.72
C GLY A 352 -33.16 23.24 15.77
N GLY A 353 -32.10 22.61 16.31
CA GLY A 353 -31.20 23.23 17.28
C GLY A 353 -31.40 22.78 18.74
N THR A 354 -32.23 21.77 18.99
CA THR A 354 -32.56 21.31 20.35
C THR A 354 -31.88 19.98 20.69
N MET A 355 -31.55 19.81 21.97
CA MET A 355 -30.87 18.62 22.49
C MET A 355 -31.72 17.37 22.26
N TYR A 356 -31.12 16.32 21.71
CA TYR A 356 -31.78 15.01 21.61
C TYR A 356 -31.61 14.26 22.93
N GLU A 357 -32.71 14.09 23.67
CA GLU A 357 -32.72 13.35 24.93
C GLU A 357 -32.90 11.86 24.69
N TYR A 358 -31.97 11.06 25.21
CA TYR A 358 -32.08 9.62 25.24
C TYR A 358 -32.22 9.15 26.69
N ASP A 359 -33.36 8.57 27.03
CA ASP A 359 -33.62 7.95 28.35
C ASP A 359 -34.17 6.53 28.14
N ARG A 360 -33.33 5.52 28.41
CA ARG A 360 -33.74 4.11 28.40
C ARG A 360 -33.05 3.32 29.50
N THR A 361 -33.80 2.45 30.16
CA THR A 361 -33.27 1.44 31.08
C THR A 361 -32.87 0.18 30.32
N ILE A 362 -31.60 -0.20 30.41
CA ILE A 362 -31.07 -1.46 29.89
C ILE A 362 -30.59 -2.30 31.07
N GLY A 363 -31.29 -3.40 31.35
CA GLY A 363 -31.08 -4.19 32.57
C GLY A 363 -31.38 -3.36 33.81
N ASP A 364 -30.45 -3.33 34.76
CA ASP A 364 -30.57 -2.56 36.01
C ASP A 364 -30.04 -1.12 35.90
N THR A 365 -29.55 -0.72 34.72
CA THR A 365 -28.88 0.58 34.52
C THR A 365 -29.75 1.49 33.67
N ARG A 366 -30.08 2.68 34.20
CA ARG A 366 -30.73 3.74 33.44
C ARG A 366 -29.67 4.51 32.66
N LEU A 367 -29.80 4.56 31.34
CA LEU A 367 -28.94 5.32 30.45
C LEU A 367 -29.68 6.59 30.07
N GLN A 368 -29.20 7.73 30.57
CA GLN A 368 -29.75 9.05 30.28
C GLN A 368 -28.63 9.97 29.77
N ALA A 369 -28.79 10.55 28.59
CA ALA A 369 -27.85 11.51 28.01
C ALA A 369 -28.54 12.36 26.94
N SER A 370 -28.06 13.59 26.76
CA SER A 370 -28.57 14.56 25.82
C SER A 370 -27.44 15.02 24.89
N VAL A 371 -27.66 14.98 23.58
CA VAL A 371 -26.62 15.32 22.58
C VAL A 371 -27.21 16.24 21.50
N HIS A 372 -26.44 17.26 21.11
CA HIS A 372 -26.73 18.10 19.97
C HIS A 372 -25.72 17.85 18.84
N LEU A 373 -26.21 17.36 17.69
CA LEU A 373 -25.40 16.97 16.54
C LEU A 373 -25.81 17.75 15.29
N VAL A 374 -24.81 18.08 14.48
CA VAL A 374 -24.99 18.66 13.15
C VAL A 374 -24.24 17.78 12.16
N LEU A 375 -24.94 17.31 11.13
CA LEU A 375 -24.38 16.57 10.02
C LEU A 375 -24.26 17.52 8.83
N GLU A 376 -23.06 17.66 8.28
CA GLU A 376 -22.82 18.46 7.09
C GLU A 376 -22.16 17.60 5.99
N PRO A 377 -22.48 17.83 4.71
CA PRO A 377 -21.74 17.22 3.62
C PRO A 377 -20.31 17.75 3.62
N LEU A 378 -19.35 16.85 3.40
CA LEU A 378 -17.97 17.22 3.19
C LEU A 378 -17.80 17.59 1.72
N ASP A 379 -17.57 18.88 1.44
CA ASP A 379 -17.18 19.33 0.10
C ASP A 379 -15.83 18.69 -0.25
N CYS A 380 -15.86 17.74 -1.17
CA CYS A 380 -14.64 17.27 -1.82
C CYS A 380 -14.18 18.38 -2.78
N PRO A 381 -12.88 18.72 -2.81
CA PRO A 381 -12.38 19.58 -3.87
C PRO A 381 -12.74 18.94 -5.21
N GLU A 382 -13.51 19.66 -6.03
CA GLU A 382 -13.71 19.30 -7.42
C GLU A 382 -12.34 19.43 -8.09
N ASP A 383 -11.65 18.32 -8.29
CA ASP A 383 -10.57 18.32 -9.28
C ASP A 383 -11.24 18.57 -10.63
N GLU A 384 -11.04 19.77 -11.20
CA GLU A 384 -11.61 20.20 -12.49
C GLU A 384 -11.29 19.21 -13.64
N SER A 385 -10.35 18.30 -13.43
CA SER A 385 -9.97 17.23 -14.36
C SER A 385 -10.87 15.98 -14.35
N ILE A 386 -11.75 15.80 -13.35
CA ILE A 386 -12.54 14.56 -13.14
C ILE A 386 -14.06 14.84 -13.08
N GLY A 387 -14.58 15.87 -13.76
CA GLY A 387 -16.03 16.09 -13.90
C GLY A 387 -16.85 15.96 -12.59
N ALA A 388 -18.08 15.44 -12.67
CA ALA A 388 -19.03 15.32 -11.55
C ALA A 388 -18.73 14.17 -10.55
N CYS A 389 -17.47 13.74 -10.41
CA CYS A 389 -17.10 12.64 -9.52
C CYS A 389 -16.58 13.17 -8.17
N MET A 390 -17.13 12.68 -7.06
CA MET A 390 -16.66 13.03 -5.72
C MET A 390 -15.62 12.01 -5.24
N LEU A 391 -14.50 12.48 -4.70
CA LEU A 391 -13.55 11.60 -4.02
C LEU A 391 -14.21 10.98 -2.78
N LEU A 392 -14.02 9.67 -2.60
CA LEU A 392 -14.57 8.97 -1.45
C LEU A 392 -13.69 9.18 -0.21
N ALA A 393 -14.22 9.90 0.78
CA ALA A 393 -13.66 10.06 2.11
C ALA A 393 -14.53 9.36 3.16
N ASP A 394 -13.87 8.76 4.16
CA ASP A 394 -14.56 8.22 5.33
C ASP A 394 -15.16 9.37 6.16
N PRO A 395 -16.28 9.13 6.86
CA PRO A 395 -16.94 10.17 7.63
C PRO A 395 -16.07 10.65 8.79
N ILE A 396 -16.03 11.97 8.98
CA ILE A 396 -15.21 12.63 9.99
C ILE A 396 -16.11 13.08 11.14
N VAL A 397 -15.71 12.81 12.38
CA VAL A 397 -16.43 13.27 13.58
C VAL A 397 -15.58 14.30 14.29
N THR A 398 -16.09 15.51 14.46
CA THR A 398 -15.36 16.60 15.13
C THR A 398 -16.13 17.08 16.37
N LEU A 399 -15.38 17.57 17.36
CA LEU A 399 -15.92 18.05 18.64
C LEU A 399 -15.89 19.57 18.70
N GLY A 400 -17.05 20.19 18.95
CA GLY A 400 -17.23 21.62 19.14
C GLY A 400 -16.75 22.13 20.50
N PRO A 401 -16.62 23.46 20.66
CA PRO A 401 -16.00 24.08 21.85
C PRO A 401 -16.78 23.83 23.14
N LYS A 402 -18.11 23.81 23.11
CA LYS A 402 -18.96 23.53 24.30
C LYS A 402 -18.84 22.08 24.75
N ALA A 403 -18.84 21.14 23.80
CA ALA A 403 -18.57 19.74 24.11
C ALA A 403 -17.17 19.56 24.72
N ARG A 404 -16.14 20.24 24.20
CA ARG A 404 -14.77 20.21 24.77
C ARG A 404 -14.71 20.75 26.20
N GLU A 405 -15.44 21.82 26.49
CA GLU A 405 -15.55 22.40 27.83
C GLU A 405 -16.19 21.43 28.82
N TYR A 406 -17.32 20.81 28.46
CA TYR A 406 -17.99 19.81 29.30
C TYR A 406 -17.10 18.59 29.56
N LEU A 407 -16.29 18.19 28.58
CA LEU A 407 -15.37 17.07 28.66
C LEU A 407 -14.04 17.41 29.38
N GLY A 408 -13.87 18.65 29.86
CA GLY A 408 -12.74 19.08 30.66
C GLY A 408 -11.46 19.39 29.89
N PHE A 409 -11.53 19.57 28.57
CA PHE A 409 -10.40 19.93 27.72
C PHE A 409 -10.45 21.43 27.40
N VAL A 410 -9.93 22.26 28.30
CA VAL A 410 -9.81 23.71 28.08
C VAL A 410 -8.50 24.01 27.36
N ASN A 411 -8.58 24.59 26.16
CA ASN A 411 -7.51 25.28 25.43
C ASN A 411 -6.19 24.53 25.19
N GLU A 412 -6.22 23.26 24.80
CA GLU A 412 -5.08 22.64 24.14
C GLU A 412 -5.48 22.26 22.71
N GLU A 413 -4.70 22.68 21.71
CA GLU A 413 -4.72 22.15 20.33
C GLU A 413 -4.20 20.70 20.36
N ILE A 414 -4.95 19.81 21.00
CA ILE A 414 -4.64 18.39 21.10
C ILE A 414 -5.17 17.72 19.83
N SER A 415 -4.37 16.83 19.24
CA SER A 415 -4.82 15.99 18.13
C SER A 415 -6.03 15.14 18.56
N GLU A 416 -7.00 14.90 17.66
CA GLU A 416 -8.21 14.12 17.99
C GLU A 416 -7.86 12.70 18.49
N GLU A 417 -6.73 12.16 18.04
CA GLU A 417 -6.17 10.87 18.45
C GLU A 417 -5.75 10.84 19.93
N ASP A 418 -5.14 11.92 20.42
CA ASP A 418 -4.70 12.07 21.81
C ASP A 418 -5.89 12.23 22.78
N MET A 419 -6.99 12.85 22.34
CA MET A 419 -8.22 12.99 23.14
C MET A 419 -8.93 11.63 23.34
N MET A 420 -8.93 10.76 22.32
CA MET A 420 -9.50 9.41 22.40
C MET A 420 -8.81 8.52 23.44
N PHE A 421 -7.51 8.73 23.66
CA PHE A 421 -6.74 7.96 24.64
C PHE A 421 -7.00 8.43 26.09
N ARG A 422 -7.32 9.72 26.27
CA ARG A 422 -7.44 10.37 27.58
C ARG A 422 -8.82 10.22 28.24
N SER A 423 -9.92 10.11 27.48
CA SER A 423 -11.28 10.01 28.05
C SER A 423 -12.12 8.89 27.43
N ALA A 424 -12.61 7.99 28.29
CA ALA A 424 -13.51 6.89 27.89
C ALA A 424 -14.85 7.39 27.32
N VAL A 425 -15.31 8.58 27.73
CA VAL A 425 -16.57 9.18 27.28
C VAL A 425 -16.45 9.69 25.84
N VAL A 426 -15.35 10.37 25.51
CA VAL A 426 -15.04 10.84 24.15
C VAL A 426 -14.98 9.66 23.18
N LYS A 427 -14.24 8.61 23.57
CA LYS A 427 -14.14 7.39 22.77
C LYS A 427 -15.50 6.75 22.54
N ALA A 428 -16.37 6.73 23.56
CA ALA A 428 -17.70 6.16 23.44
C ALA A 428 -18.61 7.00 22.52
N LEU A 429 -18.57 8.33 22.63
CA LEU A 429 -19.32 9.26 21.78
C LEU A 429 -18.92 9.10 20.31
N ILE A 430 -17.62 9.19 19.99
CA ILE A 430 -17.13 9.06 18.61
C ILE A 430 -17.44 7.66 18.07
N SER A 431 -17.30 6.61 18.88
CA SER A 431 -17.68 5.24 18.47
C SER A 431 -19.17 5.10 18.18
N GLY A 432 -20.04 5.87 18.85
CA GLY A 432 -21.48 5.90 18.60
C GLY A 432 -21.82 6.61 17.30
N CYS A 433 -21.16 7.75 17.05
CA CYS A 433 -21.29 8.48 15.79
C CYS A 433 -20.83 7.64 14.59
N LEU A 434 -19.58 7.18 14.61
CA LEU A 434 -19.00 6.33 13.55
C LEU A 434 -19.75 5.01 13.39
N GLY A 435 -20.28 4.44 14.48
CA GLY A 435 -21.07 3.22 14.44
C GLY A 435 -22.38 3.37 13.65
N SER A 436 -23.04 4.53 13.78
CA SER A 436 -24.31 4.81 13.12
C SER A 436 -24.12 5.23 11.67
N LEU A 437 -23.03 5.93 11.37
CA LEU A 437 -22.69 6.31 9.99
C LEU A 437 -22.35 5.10 9.09
N LYS A 438 -22.13 3.90 9.66
CA LYS A 438 -21.95 2.66 8.88
C LYS A 438 -23.24 2.15 8.22
N ARG A 439 -24.41 2.64 8.62
CA ARG A 439 -25.71 2.24 8.07
C ARG A 439 -26.57 3.48 7.81
N GLY A 440 -26.74 3.81 6.54
CA GLY A 440 -27.64 4.87 6.08
C GLY A 440 -29.10 4.45 6.08
N SER A 441 -29.99 5.41 5.86
CA SER A 441 -31.44 5.22 5.98
C SER A 441 -32.12 4.71 4.70
N LEU A 442 -31.49 4.85 3.53
CA LEU A 442 -32.09 4.46 2.24
C LEU A 442 -31.90 2.97 1.93
N GLY A 443 -30.64 2.52 1.90
CA GLY A 443 -30.25 1.18 1.46
C GLY A 443 -29.46 0.41 2.52
N SER A 444 -29.33 0.95 3.74
CA SER A 444 -28.42 0.44 4.77
C SER A 444 -26.94 0.41 4.33
N TYR A 445 -26.56 1.23 3.36
CA TYR A 445 -25.17 1.37 2.91
C TYR A 445 -24.40 2.29 3.85
N ALA A 446 -23.07 2.20 3.85
CA ALA A 446 -22.26 3.09 4.69
C ALA A 446 -22.29 4.52 4.15
N LEU A 447 -22.46 5.50 5.04
CA LEU A 447 -22.37 6.92 4.72
C LEU A 447 -20.89 7.29 4.44
N ALA A 448 -20.68 8.08 3.40
CA ALA A 448 -19.38 8.62 2.99
C ALA A 448 -19.51 10.13 2.75
N ASN A 449 -18.39 10.86 2.82
CA ASN A 449 -18.36 12.33 2.62
C ASN A 449 -19.29 13.09 3.56
N VAL A 450 -19.42 12.64 4.80
CA VAL A 450 -20.22 13.31 5.83
C VAL A 450 -19.32 13.72 6.99
N ARG A 451 -19.44 14.97 7.42
CA ARG A 451 -18.84 15.44 8.67
C ARG A 451 -19.92 15.55 9.75
N CYS A 452 -19.67 14.92 10.88
CA CYS A 452 -20.52 14.98 12.06
C CYS A 452 -19.88 15.92 13.09
N HIS A 453 -20.50 17.08 13.30
CA HIS A 453 -20.13 18.03 14.33
C HIS A 453 -20.93 17.78 15.61
N VAL A 454 -20.22 17.43 16.70
CA VAL A 454 -20.82 17.39 18.04
C VAL A 454 -20.74 18.79 18.62
N VAL A 455 -21.86 19.49 18.70
CA VAL A 455 -21.88 20.89 19.17
C VAL A 455 -21.90 20.93 20.70
N ASP A 456 -22.79 20.15 21.31
CA ASP A 456 -23.07 20.22 22.74
C ASP A 456 -23.50 18.86 23.29
N VAL A 457 -23.19 18.61 24.56
CA VAL A 457 -23.40 17.32 25.24
C VAL A 457 -23.76 17.59 26.70
N ASP A 458 -24.84 16.97 27.19
CA ASP A 458 -25.24 17.05 28.59
C ASP A 458 -25.67 15.68 29.13
N ALA A 459 -25.53 15.48 30.43
CA ALA A 459 -26.03 14.30 31.14
C ALA A 459 -26.47 14.68 32.55
N GLU A 460 -27.74 14.42 32.85
CA GLU A 460 -28.29 14.60 34.21
C GLU A 460 -27.60 13.63 35.18
N GLY A 461 -26.90 14.18 36.18
CA GLY A 461 -26.14 13.43 37.20
C GLY A 461 -24.64 13.78 37.27
N GLY A 462 -24.12 14.54 36.31
CA GLY A 462 -22.72 14.94 36.22
C GLY A 462 -21.76 13.76 36.04
N LEU A 463 -20.44 14.01 36.12
CA LEU A 463 -19.40 12.97 36.04
C LEU A 463 -19.46 11.92 37.17
N SER A 464 -20.37 12.07 38.13
CA SER A 464 -20.54 11.24 39.32
C SER A 464 -21.02 9.81 39.00
N ALA A 465 -21.68 9.58 37.86
CA ALA A 465 -22.16 8.27 37.40
C ALA A 465 -21.19 7.60 36.41
N LEU A 466 -19.92 7.44 36.80
CA LEU A 466 -18.82 6.99 35.95
C LEU A 466 -19.02 5.63 35.25
N THR A 467 -19.89 4.75 35.76
CA THR A 467 -20.05 3.40 35.21
C THR A 467 -20.98 3.32 34.00
N ALA A 468 -21.98 4.20 33.89
CA ALA A 468 -23.02 4.15 32.86
C ALA A 468 -22.90 5.27 31.80
N LEU A 469 -22.19 6.35 32.11
CA LEU A 469 -22.09 7.54 31.25
C LEU A 469 -21.53 7.25 29.83
N PRO A 470 -20.44 6.48 29.64
CA PRO A 470 -19.95 6.18 28.29
C PRO A 470 -20.96 5.39 27.46
N GLY A 471 -21.70 4.48 28.09
CA GLY A 471 -22.75 3.70 27.44
C GLY A 471 -23.93 4.58 27.00
N ALA A 472 -24.35 5.50 27.88
CA ALA A 472 -25.43 6.45 27.60
C ALA A 472 -25.08 7.39 26.45
N MET A 473 -23.87 7.96 26.45
CA MET A 473 -23.40 8.87 25.38
C MET A 473 -23.30 8.18 24.02
N ARG A 474 -22.79 6.94 23.98
CA ARG A 474 -22.74 6.15 22.74
C ARG A 474 -24.14 5.91 22.18
N ALA A 475 -25.09 5.51 23.03
CA ALA A 475 -26.45 5.20 22.63
C ALA A 475 -27.24 6.46 22.21
N ALA A 476 -27.04 7.58 22.92
CA ALA A 476 -27.66 8.86 22.60
C ALA A 476 -27.17 9.39 21.24
N ALA A 477 -25.86 9.43 21.01
CA ALA A 477 -25.30 9.85 19.73
C ALA A 477 -25.78 8.95 18.57
N ALA A 478 -25.80 7.63 18.79
CA ALA A 478 -26.25 6.69 17.76
C ALA A 478 -27.73 6.85 17.41
N SER A 479 -28.57 7.03 18.44
CA SER A 479 -30.02 7.23 18.26
C SER A 479 -30.33 8.57 17.62
N ALA A 480 -29.59 9.63 18.00
CA ALA A 480 -29.72 10.96 17.41
C ALA A 480 -29.44 10.94 15.90
N ILE A 481 -28.31 10.39 15.46
CA ILE A 481 -27.97 10.28 14.03
C ILE A 481 -29.02 9.45 13.28
N SER A 482 -29.42 8.31 13.85
CA SER A 482 -30.42 7.44 13.23
C SER A 482 -31.77 8.14 13.06
N ALA A 483 -32.19 8.93 14.04
CA ALA A 483 -33.41 9.74 13.98
C ALA A 483 -33.29 10.87 12.96
N MET A 484 -32.18 11.61 12.96
CA MET A 484 -31.89 12.70 12.02
C MET A 484 -31.95 12.23 10.56
N LEU A 485 -31.37 11.07 10.27
CA LEU A 485 -31.37 10.47 8.93
C LEU A 485 -32.77 9.97 8.54
N ALA A 486 -33.52 9.38 9.48
CA ALA A 486 -34.87 8.89 9.23
C ALA A 486 -35.86 10.02 8.93
N ASP A 487 -35.78 11.13 9.67
CA ASP A 487 -36.65 12.30 9.48
C ASP A 487 -36.33 13.04 8.17
N ASN A 488 -35.07 12.99 7.71
CA ASN A 488 -34.59 13.68 6.51
C ASN A 488 -34.21 12.74 5.37
N ASN A 489 -34.97 11.65 5.18
CA ASN A 489 -34.74 10.69 4.09
C ASN A 489 -34.66 11.32 2.68
N LYS A 490 -35.25 12.50 2.48
CA LYS A 490 -35.20 13.22 1.20
C LYS A 490 -33.83 13.84 0.89
N ASN A 491 -33.02 14.07 1.91
CA ASN A 491 -31.70 14.70 1.78
C ASN A 491 -30.57 13.67 1.70
N CYS A 492 -30.91 12.38 1.73
CA CYS A 492 -29.97 11.29 1.56
C CYS A 492 -29.94 10.88 0.07
N THR A 493 -28.76 10.60 -0.45
CA THR A 493 -28.55 10.16 -1.84
C THR A 493 -27.62 8.95 -1.88
N ILE A 494 -27.81 8.07 -2.87
CA ILE A 494 -26.98 6.88 -3.06
C ILE A 494 -25.84 7.26 -4.01
N LEU A 495 -24.62 6.88 -3.64
CA LEU A 495 -23.42 6.98 -4.44
C LEU A 495 -23.10 5.61 -5.03
N GLU A 496 -22.89 5.57 -6.34
CA GLU A 496 -22.33 4.42 -7.05
C GLU A 496 -20.84 4.65 -7.33
N PRO A 497 -20.01 3.58 -7.30
CA PRO A 497 -18.61 3.70 -7.62
C PRO A 497 -18.43 3.95 -9.13
N THR A 498 -17.84 5.09 -9.49
CA THR A 498 -17.39 5.37 -10.86
C THR A 498 -15.92 5.02 -11.01
N MET A 499 -15.55 4.50 -12.18
CA MET A 499 -14.18 4.11 -12.49
C MET A 499 -13.55 5.12 -13.43
N SER A 500 -12.35 5.59 -13.09
CA SER A 500 -11.49 6.24 -14.09
C SER A 500 -10.97 5.14 -15.03
N VAL A 501 -11.60 5.02 -16.18
CA VAL A 501 -11.22 4.05 -17.21
C VAL A 501 -10.32 4.76 -18.22
N GLU A 502 -9.02 4.52 -18.11
CA GLU A 502 -8.05 4.97 -19.11
C GLU A 502 -7.95 3.92 -20.22
N VAL A 503 -8.53 4.21 -21.38
CA VAL A 503 -8.43 3.33 -22.55
C VAL A 503 -7.38 3.89 -23.51
N THR A 504 -6.24 3.21 -23.64
CA THR A 504 -5.25 3.51 -24.67
C THR A 504 -5.61 2.73 -25.93
N VAL A 505 -6.11 3.41 -26.96
CA VAL A 505 -6.42 2.82 -28.25
C VAL A 505 -5.72 3.54 -29.40
N PRO A 506 -5.37 2.83 -30.50
CA PRO A 506 -4.97 3.47 -31.74
C PRO A 506 -6.06 4.43 -32.24
N VAL A 507 -5.66 5.51 -32.91
CA VAL A 507 -6.56 6.57 -33.41
C VAL A 507 -7.71 6.00 -34.24
N ASP A 508 -7.44 4.95 -35.03
CA ASP A 508 -8.41 4.31 -35.91
C ASP A 508 -9.58 3.64 -35.17
N MET A 509 -9.38 3.26 -33.90
CA MET A 509 -10.39 2.55 -33.09
C MET A 509 -11.12 3.44 -32.09
N VAL A 510 -10.81 4.75 -32.06
CA VAL A 510 -11.43 5.70 -31.13
C VAL A 510 -12.95 5.71 -31.26
N GLY A 511 -13.49 5.69 -32.49
CA GLY A 511 -14.94 5.71 -32.71
C GLY A 511 -15.68 4.41 -32.37
N THR A 512 -14.98 3.31 -32.09
CA THR A 512 -15.60 2.07 -31.58
C THR A 512 -15.59 1.99 -30.06
N VAL A 513 -14.69 2.76 -29.43
CA VAL A 513 -14.45 2.76 -27.98
C VAL A 513 -15.28 3.86 -27.29
N LEU A 514 -15.47 5.00 -27.96
CA LEU A 514 -16.45 6.04 -27.59
C LEU A 514 -17.87 5.59 -27.93
#